data_AF-A0A6M9PZ64-F1
#
_entry.id   AF-A0A6M9PZ64-F1
#
_cell.length_a   1.000
_cell.length_b   1.000
_cell.length_c   1.000
_cell.angle_alpha   90.00
_cell.angle_beta   90.00
_cell.angle_gamma   90.00
#
_symmetry.space_group_name_H-M   'P 1'
#
loop_
_entity.id
_entity.type
_entity.pdbx_description
1 polymer ?
#
loop_
_entity_poly.entity_id
_entity_poly.type
_entity_poly.pdbx_seq_one_letter_code
_entity_poly.pdbx_strand_id
1 'polypeptide(L)' 'MEIQNLLIGAMTYLLKFQTTQCPTARERALMMFDALSNAKSSNKEIQTLCYEANEFLSH' A
#
# COMPACT_ATOMS: atom_id res chain seq x y z
N MET A 1 -5.40 5.04 14.65
CA MET A 1 -5.11 6.24 13.82
C MET A 1 -3.94 6.00 12.88
N GLU A 2 -2.77 5.56 13.35
CA GLU A 2 -1.60 5.37 12.47
C GLU A 2 -1.81 4.39 11.30
N ILE A 3 -2.43 3.22 11.53
CA ILE A 3 -2.71 2.25 10.45
C ILE A 3 -3.68 2.81 9.39
N GLN A 4 -4.72 3.54 9.82
CA GLN A 4 -5.68 4.15 8.90
C GLN A 4 -5.02 5.25 8.08
N ASN A 5 -4.17 6.08 8.70
CA ASN A 5 -3.40 7.10 7.99
C ASN A 5 -2.43 6.47 6.98
N LEU A 6 -1.79 5.37 7.35
CA LEU A 6 -0.88 4.63 6.48
C LEU A 6 -1.63 4.00 5.29
N LEU A 7 -2.81 3.43 5.51
CA LEU A 7 -3.66 2.88 4.45
C LEU A 7 -4.15 3.96 3.49
N ILE A 8 -4.62 5.10 4.00
CA ILE A 8 -5.03 6.24 3.17
C ILE A 8 -3.84 6.74 2.35
N GLY A 9 -2.64 6.82 2.94
CA GLY A 9 -1.41 7.18 2.24
C GLY A 9 -1.08 6.20 1.10
N ALA A 10 -1.12 4.90 1.39
CA ALA A 10 -0.84 3.84 0.41
C ALA A 10 -1.81 3.92 -0.78
N MET A 11 -3.11 4.06 -0.51
CA MET A 11 -4.14 4.21 -1.55
C MET A 11 -3.97 5.50 -2.36
N THR A 12 -3.58 6.61 -1.71
CA THR A 12 -3.34 7.88 -2.40
C THR A 12 -2.19 7.77 -3.40
N TYR A 13 -1.08 7.14 -3.00
CA TYR A 13 0.05 6.91 -3.88
C TYR A 13 -0.25 5.90 -4.98
N LEU A 14 -1.06 4.86 -4.71
CA LEU A 14 -1.55 3.93 -5.70
C LEU A 14 -2.37 4.64 -6.79
N LEU A 15 -3.35 5.47 -6.40
CA LEU A 15 -4.15 6.26 -7.33
C LEU A 15 -3.27 7.22 -8.14
N LYS A 16 -2.30 7.86 -7.51
CA LYS A 16 -1.33 8.71 -8.21
C LYS A 16 -0.52 7.91 -9.23
N PHE A 17 -0.05 6.72 -8.89
CA PHE A 17 0.64 5.84 -9.83
C PHE A 17 -0.26 5.45 -11.00
N GLN A 18 -1.49 5.00 -10.74
CA GLN A 18 -2.43 4.59 -11.79
C GLN A 18 -2.78 5.72 -12.77
N THR A 19 -2.82 6.97 -12.29
CA THR A 19 -3.17 8.14 -13.10
C THR A 19 -1.97 8.77 -13.83
N THR A 20 -0.75 8.60 -13.31
CA THR A 20 0.44 9.31 -13.84
C THR A 20 1.56 8.39 -14.32
N GLN A 21 1.47 7.09 -14.04
CA GLN A 21 2.54 6.11 -14.18
C GLN A 21 3.88 6.52 -13.50
N CYS A 22 3.83 7.39 -12.49
CA CYS A 22 5.00 7.87 -11.78
C CYS A 22 5.67 6.73 -10.96
N PRO A 23 6.93 6.34 -11.25
CA PRO A 23 7.60 5.24 -10.54
C PRO A 23 7.77 5.50 -9.05
N THR A 24 8.08 6.75 -8.67
CA THR A 24 8.19 7.12 -7.25
C THR A 24 6.86 6.98 -6.51
N ALA A 25 5.72 7.22 -7.17
CA ALA A 25 4.42 6.98 -6.55
C ALA A 25 4.18 5.48 -6.32
N ARG A 26 4.59 4.62 -7.28
CA ARG A 26 4.54 3.16 -7.13
C ARG A 26 5.37 2.69 -5.93
N GLU A 27 6.62 3.14 -5.83
CA GLU A 27 7.53 2.78 -4.73
C GLU A 27 6.98 3.22 -3.36
N ARG A 28 6.39 4.41 -3.29
CA ARG A 28 5.77 4.92 -2.06
C ARG A 28 4.54 4.11 -1.66
N ALA A 29 3.70 3.73 -2.62
CA ALA A 29 2.57 2.84 -2.36
C ALA A 29 3.06 1.47 -1.84
N LEU A 30 4.03 0.87 -2.52
CA LEU A 30 4.60 -0.43 -2.18
C LEU A 30 5.18 -0.44 -0.76
N MET A 31 6.02 0.56 -0.40
CA MET A 31 6.57 0.66 0.96
C MET A 31 5.49 0.74 2.04
N MET A 32 4.40 1.47 1.78
CA MET A 32 3.33 1.63 2.76
C MET A 32 2.46 0.38 2.88
N PHE A 33 2.12 -0.29 1.78
CA PHE A 33 1.40 -1.56 1.81
C PHE A 33 2.24 -2.69 2.42
N ASP A 34 3.55 -2.73 2.19
CA ASP A 34 4.47 -3.66 2.85
C ASP A 34 4.49 -3.45 4.37
N ALA A 35 4.60 -2.20 4.83
CA ALA A 35 4.51 -1.87 6.24
C ALA A 35 3.16 -2.28 6.87
N LEU A 36 2.04 -2.14 6.14
CA LEU A 36 0.71 -2.57 6.57
C LEU A 36 0.58 -4.09 6.65
N SER A 37 1.11 -4.82 5.66
CA SER A 37 1.05 -6.29 5.62
C SER A 37 1.81 -6.94 6.79
N ASN A 38 2.85 -6.27 7.28
CA ASN A 38 3.70 -6.71 8.38
C ASN A 38 3.26 -6.17 9.76
N ALA A 39 2.24 -5.31 9.83
CA ALA A 39 1.77 -4.74 11.08
C ALA A 39 1.09 -5.81 11.96
N LYS A 40 1.58 -6.03 13.18
CA LYS A 40 1.05 -7.07 14.11
C LYS A 40 -0.40 -6.80 14.60
N SER A 41 -0.94 -5.61 14.37
CA SER A 41 -2.26 -5.16 14.83
C SER A 41 -3.29 -4.98 13.71
N SER A 42 -2.96 -5.31 12.47
CA SER A 42 -3.91 -5.23 11.35
C SER A 42 -4.81 -6.45 11.29
N ASN A 43 -6.08 -6.23 10.97
CA ASN A 43 -7.03 -7.28 10.58
C ASN A 43 -6.41 -8.16 9.49
N LYS A 44 -6.52 -9.49 9.60
CA LYS A 44 -6.02 -10.46 8.61
C LYS A 44 -6.47 -10.14 7.19
N GLU A 45 -7.69 -9.68 7.02
CA GLU A 45 -8.23 -9.30 5.72
C GLU A 45 -7.47 -8.10 5.10
N ILE A 46 -7.13 -7.10 5.93
CA ILE A 46 -6.32 -5.96 5.49
C ILE A 46 -4.91 -6.42 5.12
N GLN A 47 -4.32 -7.35 5.88
CA GLN A 47 -3.00 -7.89 5.54
C GLN A 47 -3.01 -8.58 4.19
N THR A 48 -4.00 -9.45 3.93
CA THR A 48 -4.14 -10.14 2.64
C THR A 48 -4.26 -9.15 1.49
N LEU A 49 -5.13 -8.13 1.62
CA LEU A 49 -5.29 -7.10 0.59
C LEU A 49 -4.00 -6.29 0.36
N CYS A 50 -3.23 -6.04 1.41
CA CYS A 50 -1.92 -5.37 1.28
C CYS A 50 -0.88 -6.26 0.59
N TYR A 51 -0.89 -7.57 0.83
CA TYR A 51 -0.04 -8.53 0.11
C TYR A 51 -0.37 -8.56 -1.38
N GLU A 52 -1.65 -8.69 -1.73
CA GLU A 52 -2.10 -8.68 -3.13
C GLU A 52 -1.72 -7.36 -3.83
N ALA A 53 -1.88 -6.22 -3.14
CA ALA A 53 -1.46 -4.93 -3.66
C ALA A 53 0.06 -4.86 -3.89
N ASN A 54 0.87 -5.45 -3.01
CA ASN A 54 2.32 -5.50 -3.17
C ASN A 54 2.74 -6.34 -4.38
N GLU A 55 2.11 -7.51 -4.59
CA GLU A 55 2.36 -8.33 -5.78
C GLU A 55 2.05 -7.55 -7.06
N PHE A 56 0.90 -6.87 -7.10
CA PHE A 56 0.51 -6.03 -8.24
C PHE A 56 1.52 -4.90 -8.52
N LEU A 57 2.04 -4.25 -7.47
CA LEU A 57 2.96 -3.11 -7.60
C LEU A 57 4.42 -3.50 -7.84
N SER A 58 4.76 -4.78 -7.66
CA SER A 58 6.12 -5.30 -7.88
C SER A 58 6.39 -5.66 -9.35
N HIS A 59 5.36 -5.57 -10.21
CA HIS A 59 5.43 -5.76 -11.65
C HIS A 59 5.47 -4.41 -12.40
#